data_AF-A0A067L9A9-F1
#
_entry.id   AF-A0A067L9A9-F1
#
_cell.length_a   1.000
_cell.length_b   1.000
_cell.length_c   1.000
_cell.angle_alpha   90.00
_cell.angle_beta   90.00
_cell.angle_gamma   90.00
#
_symmetry.space_group_name_H-M   'P 1'
#
loop_
_entity.id
_entity.type
_entity.pdbx_description
1 polymer ?
#
loop_
_entity_poly.entity_id
_entity_poly.type
_entity_poly.pdbx_seq_one_letter_code
_entity_poly.pdbx_strand_id
1 'polypeptide(L)' 'MESSAVVMTCLSNGFPVLMIRGMSDLAGSQLGDNSIYTFGSLAALNTVKAVLKFIKKLPAGDVFNSSSTL' A
#
# COMPACT_ATOMS: atom_id res chain seq x y z
N MET A 1 1.50 -11.28 -2.99
CA MET A 1 0.79 -11.34 -4.29
C MET A 1 -0.63 -10.74 -4.21
N GLU A 2 -0.96 -10.06 -3.11
CA GLU A 2 -2.31 -9.67 -2.70
C GLU A 2 -2.72 -8.35 -3.35
N SER A 3 -1.72 -7.51 -3.64
CA SER A 3 -1.89 -6.15 -4.13
C SER A 3 -2.71 -6.06 -5.43
N SER A 4 -2.38 -6.90 -6.41
CA SER A 4 -3.06 -6.87 -7.71
C SER A 4 -4.54 -7.24 -7.60
N ALA A 5 -4.87 -8.24 -6.79
CA ALA A 5 -6.25 -8.64 -6.57
C ALA A 5 -7.08 -7.52 -5.93
N VAL A 6 -6.54 -6.87 -4.90
CA VAL A 6 -7.23 -5.76 -4.23
C VAL A 6 -7.39 -4.55 -5.15
N VAL A 7 -6.36 -4.17 -5.92
CA VAL A 7 -6.47 -3.08 -6.90
C VAL A 7 -7.54 -3.38 -7.94
N MET A 8 -7.54 -4.58 -8.51
CA MET A 8 -8.54 -4.98 -9.50
C MET A 8 -9.97 -4.92 -8.93
N THR A 9 -10.18 -5.37 -7.70
CA THR A 9 -11.48 -5.28 -7.04
C THR A 9 -11.92 -3.83 -6.82
N CYS A 10 -11.03 -2.94 -6.35
CA CYS A 10 -11.38 -1.53 -6.16
C CYS A 10 -11.74 -0.85 -7.47
N LEU A 11 -10.92 -1.04 -8.51
CA LEU A 11 -11.14 -0.45 -9.83
C LEU A 11 -12.44 -0.99 -10.48
N SER A 12 -12.72 -2.29 -10.34
CA SER A 12 -13.96 -2.89 -10.86
C SER A 12 -15.23 -2.32 -10.20
N ASN A 13 -15.11 -1.77 -8.99
CA ASN A 13 -16.21 -1.15 -8.25
C ASN A 13 -16.19 0.40 -8.30
N GLY A 14 -15.32 1.01 -9.12
CA GLY A 14 -15.26 2.46 -9.30
C GLY A 14 -14.64 3.23 -8.12
N PHE A 15 -13.92 2.55 -7.23
CA PHE A 15 -13.26 3.22 -6.09
C PHE A 15 -11.80 3.58 -6.41
N PRO A 16 -11.37 4.82 -6.12
CA PRO A 16 -9.96 5.18 -6.21
C PRO A 16 -9.15 4.35 -5.21
N VAL A 17 -8.01 3.82 -5.66
CA VAL A 17 -7.16 2.93 -4.85
C VAL A 17 -5.70 3.37 -4.91
N LEU A 18 -5.05 3.36 -3.75
CA LEU A 18 -3.61 3.59 -3.59
C LEU A 18 -3.04 2.46 -2.74
N MET A 19 -1.90 1.91 -3.17
CA MET A 19 -1.19 0.87 -2.42
C MET A 19 0.18 1.34 -1.95
N ILE A 20 0.46 1.11 -0.66
CA ILE A 20 1.76 1.32 -0.04
C ILE A 20 2.29 -0.05 0.38
N ARG A 21 3.43 -0.46 -0.17
CA ARG A 21 4.08 -1.74 0.17
C ARG A 21 5.44 -1.49 0.82
N GLY A 22 5.70 -2.18 1.91
CA GLY A 22 7.04 -2.28 2.51
C GLY A 22 7.88 -3.33 1.79
N MET A 23 9.13 -3.00 1.52
CA MET A 23 10.10 -3.95 0.98
C MET A 23 10.76 -4.70 2.15
N SER A 24 10.48 -6.00 2.26
CA SER A 24 11.03 -6.89 3.29
C SER A 24 12.29 -7.64 2.83
N ASP A 25 12.44 -7.82 1.53
CA ASP A 25 13.56 -8.53 0.90
C ASP A 25 13.75 -8.04 -0.54
N LEU A 26 14.92 -8.34 -1.09
CA LEU A 26 15.25 -8.05 -2.48
C LEU A 26 15.20 -9.36 -3.26
N ALA A 27 14.01 -9.69 -3.77
CA ALA A 27 13.69 -10.95 -4.44
C ALA A 27 14.79 -11.39 -5.43
N GLY A 28 15.58 -12.40 -5.04
CA GLY A 28 16.67 -12.98 -5.85
C GLY A 28 17.91 -12.10 -6.04
N SER A 29 17.88 -10.83 -5.62
CA SER A 29 19.02 -9.90 -5.72
C SER A 29 19.77 -9.74 -4.39
N GLN A 30 19.48 -10.61 -3.42
CA GLN A 30 20.24 -10.74 -2.19
C GLN A 30 21.13 -11.99 -2.24
N LEU A 31 22.38 -11.85 -1.80
CA LEU A 31 23.27 -12.98 -1.56
C LEU A 31 22.91 -13.65 -0.24
N GLY A 32 22.69 -14.97 -0.25
CA GLY A 32 22.40 -15.76 0.96
C GLY A 32 20.91 -15.90 1.29
N ASP A 33 20.61 -16.24 2.54
CA ASP A 33 19.26 -16.58 2.98
C ASP A 33 18.29 -15.40 2.87
N ASN A 34 17.01 -15.72 2.72
CA ASN A 34 15.95 -14.72 2.57
C ASN A 34 15.85 -13.84 3.84
N SER A 35 16.06 -12.53 3.69
CA SER A 35 16.05 -11.57 4.80
C SER A 35 14.65 -11.17 5.28
N ILE A 36 13.59 -11.77 4.73
CA ILE A 36 12.21 -11.55 5.20
C ILE A 36 12.09 -11.73 6.71
N TYR A 37 12.76 -12.72 7.32
CA TYR A 37 12.68 -12.95 8.76
C TYR A 37 13.38 -11.86 9.59
N THR A 38 14.34 -11.14 9.01
CA THR A 38 15.08 -10.06 9.66
C THR A 38 14.37 -8.72 9.48
N PHE A 39 13.96 -8.41 8.25
CA PHE A 39 13.41 -7.10 7.91
C PHE A 39 11.89 -7.06 7.81
N GLY A 40 11.19 -8.20 7.85
CA GLY A 40 9.73 -8.26 7.74
C GLY A 40 9.02 -7.38 8.77
N SER A 41 9.38 -7.51 10.06
CA SER A 41 8.81 -6.68 11.13
C SER A 41 9.14 -5.20 10.97
N LEU A 42 10.35 -4.88 10.52
CA LEU A 42 10.79 -3.50 10.31
C LEU A 42 10.07 -2.85 9.11
N ALA A 43 9.97 -3.58 8.00
CA ALA A 43 9.23 -3.18 6.80
C ALA A 43 7.75 -2.97 7.13
N ALA A 44 7.13 -3.85 7.93
CA ALA A 44 5.75 -3.71 8.38
C ALA A 44 5.56 -2.43 9.21
N LEU A 45 6.39 -2.20 10.24
CA LEU A 45 6.29 -1.02 11.09
C LEU A 45 6.50 0.29 10.31
N ASN A 46 7.46 0.32 9.39
CA ASN A 46 7.70 1.48 8.55
C ASN A 46 6.54 1.75 7.58
N THR A 47 5.96 0.67 7.02
CA THR A 47 4.78 0.77 6.15
C THR A 47 3.58 1.35 6.90
N VAL A 48 3.29 0.85 8.10
CA VAL A 48 2.18 1.37 8.93
C VAL A 48 2.39 2.85 9.28
N LYS A 49 3.62 3.24 9.65
CA LYS A 49 3.94 4.65 9.92
C LYS A 49 3.72 5.53 8.69
N ALA A 50 4.08 5.06 7.50
CA ALA A 50 3.86 5.78 6.25
C ALA A 50 2.36 5.94 5.96
N VAL A 51 1.60 4.86 6.07
CA VAL A 51 0.13 4.87 5.88
C VAL A 51 -0.55 5.83 6.85
N LEU A 52 -0.19 5.79 8.14
CA LEU A 52 -0.80 6.67 9.14
C LEU A 52 -0.48 8.15 8.87
N LYS A 53 0.75 8.47 8.46
CA LYS A 53 1.12 9.83 8.07
C LYS A 53 0.37 10.29 6.83
N PHE A 54 0.19 9.40 5.85
CA PHE A 54 -0.58 9.68 4.64
C PHE A 54 -2.04 9.99 4.98
N ILE A 55 -2.70 9.13 5.75
CA ILE A 55 -4.10 9.34 6.19
C ILE A 55 -4.25 10.66 6.95
N LYS A 56 -3.32 10.99 7.85
CA LYS A 56 -3.33 12.26 8.59
C LYS A 56 -3.16 13.50 7.70
N LYS A 57 -2.61 13.34 6.49
CA LYS A 57 -2.44 14.42 5.51
C LYS A 57 -3.61 14.52 4.54
N LEU A 58 -4.51 13.54 4.52
CA LEU A 58 -5.69 13.60 3.68
C LEU A 58 -6.64 14.70 4.19
N PRO A 59 -7.24 15.49 3.29
CA PRO A 59 -8.26 16.46 3.66
C PRO A 59 -9.48 15.72 4.25
N ALA A 60 -10.16 16.35 5.20
CA ALA A 60 -11.37 15.80 5.77
C ALA A 60 -12.47 15.75 4.69
N GLY A 61 -12.95 14.54 4.38
CA GLY A 61 -14.34 14.27 3.99
C GLY A 61 -14.82 14.59 2.56
N ASP A 62 -14.27 15.57 1.83
CA ASP A 62 -14.98 16.09 0.64
C ASP A 62 -14.28 15.88 -0.71
N VAL A 63 -13.06 15.36 -0.77
CA VAL A 63 -12.32 15.25 -2.06
C VAL A 63 -12.78 14.09 -2.95
N PHE A 64 -13.39 13.05 -2.36
CA PHE A 64 -13.86 11.88 -3.12
C PHE A 64 -15.36 11.90 -3.44
N ASN A 65 -16.09 12.94 -3.03
CA ASN A 65 -17.52 13.11 -3.32
C ASN A 65 -17.81 14.21 -4.34
N SER A 66 -16.83 14.60 -5.16
CA SER A 66 -17.12 15.36 -6.38
C SER A 66 -17.75 14.39 -7.37
N SER A 67 -19.08 14.31 -7.29
CA SER A 67 -19.93 13.59 -8.22
C SER A 67 -19.69 14.08 -9.66
N SER A 68 -20.04 13.21 -10.61
CA SER A 68 -20.73 13.51 -11.88
C SER A 68 -19.96 13.22 -13.19
N THR A 69 -20.57 12.28 -13.93
CA THR A 69 -20.88 12.38 -15.37
C THR A 69 -19.73 12.65 -16.34
N LEU A 70 -19.25 11.57 -16.98
CA LEU A 70 -19.27 11.40 -18.44
C LEU A 70 -19.44 9.90 -18.75
#